data_AF-A0A2T2YAA9-F1
#
_entry.id   AF-A0A2T2YAA9-F1
#
_cell.length_a   1.000
_cell.length_b   1.000
_cell.length_c   1.000
_cell.angle_alpha   90.00
_cell.angle_beta   90.00
_cell.angle_gamma   90.00
#
_symmetry.space_group_name_H-M   'P 1'
#
loop_
_entity.id
_entity.type
_entity.pdbx_description
1 polymer ?
#
loop_
_entity_poly.entity_id
_entity_poly.type
_entity_poly.pdbx_seq_one_letter_code
_entity_poly.pdbx_strand_id
1 'polypeptide(L)'
;MLSLPSFGILAKAFKDFFDIIFKIGEYEQAQREKKFKEVILPVYQTFNTIHAEYIKIIDFCIAALPLKDESTIDIPEIEGVTKSDPQKIYFMSDNTIDDYNKRIIFIKDFIEKERNKNDYNRIEVRSKSAAILLTADNLLEKRFLVSLFNYFLDFTTPMLDDNDLDSWISKLLEDNGVDKYTHTPSYVIRETISPLTDDEQIRTVLQEARSRLNDYYPQVSFCLTKIQTDLLNVA
;
A
#
# COMPACT_ATOMS: atom_id res chain seq x y z
N MET A 1 0.06 72.83 -21.76
CA MET A 1 -0.77 71.72 -21.22
C MET A 1 -0.27 70.43 -21.84
N LEU A 2 0.53 69.65 -21.11
CA LEU A 2 0.83 68.27 -21.50
C LEU A 2 -0.41 67.46 -21.11
N SER A 3 -1.26 67.13 -22.09
CA SER A 3 -2.29 66.13 -21.88
C SER A 3 -1.59 64.83 -21.52
N LEU A 4 -2.03 64.14 -20.47
CA LEU A 4 -1.54 62.82 -20.06
C LEU A 4 -2.26 61.77 -20.90
N PRO A 5 -1.67 61.22 -21.98
CA PRO A 5 -2.21 60.07 -22.70
C PRO A 5 -1.67 58.77 -22.07
N SER A 6 -0.81 58.88 -21.03
CA SER A 6 -0.01 57.78 -20.51
C SER A 6 -0.71 56.95 -19.43
N PHE A 7 -1.65 57.53 -18.67
CA PHE A 7 -2.26 56.82 -17.54
C PHE A 7 -3.18 55.67 -17.98
N GLY A 8 -3.96 55.87 -19.06
CA GLY A 8 -4.84 54.83 -19.60
C GLY A 8 -4.07 53.68 -20.27
N ILE A 9 -2.94 53.97 -20.91
CA ILE A 9 -2.07 52.95 -21.51
C ILE A 9 -1.35 52.14 -20.41
N LEU A 10 -0.84 52.81 -19.37
CA LEU A 10 -0.23 52.16 -18.20
C LEU A 10 -1.24 51.30 -17.44
N ALA A 11 -2.45 51.81 -17.17
CA ALA A 11 -3.48 51.04 -16.47
C ALA A 11 -3.92 49.81 -17.27
N LYS A 12 -4.03 49.91 -18.59
CA LYS A 12 -4.32 48.78 -19.47
C LYS A 12 -3.19 47.75 -19.46
N ALA A 13 -1.94 48.18 -19.63
CA ALA A 13 -0.79 47.27 -19.60
C ALA A 13 -0.64 46.56 -18.24
N PHE A 14 -0.92 47.26 -17.14
CA PHE A 14 -0.92 46.70 -15.79
C PHE A 14 -2.03 45.65 -15.65
N LYS A 15 -3.25 45.97 -16.07
CA LYS A 15 -4.36 45.02 -16.08
C LYS A 15 -4.04 43.78 -16.94
N ASP A 16 -3.57 43.98 -18.16
CA ASP A 16 -3.22 42.90 -19.09
C ASP A 16 -2.13 41.99 -18.49
N PHE A 17 -1.15 42.55 -17.77
CA PHE A 17 -0.13 41.79 -17.05
C PHE A 17 -0.71 40.93 -15.91
N PHE A 18 -1.57 41.49 -15.05
CA PHE A 18 -2.24 40.72 -14.00
C PHE A 18 -3.17 39.66 -14.59
N ASP A 19 -3.92 39.98 -15.65
CA ASP A 19 -4.79 39.02 -16.34
C ASP A 19 -3.98 37.84 -16.91
N ILE A 20 -2.76 38.08 -17.42
CA ILE A 20 -1.84 37.02 -17.86
C ILE A 20 -1.38 36.19 -16.66
N ILE A 21 -0.96 36.81 -15.55
CA ILE A 21 -0.52 36.08 -14.35
C ILE A 21 -1.66 35.21 -13.80
N PHE A 22 -2.89 35.74 -13.69
CA PHE A 22 -4.05 34.98 -13.24
C PHE A 22 -4.32 33.79 -14.16
N LYS A 23 -4.28 33.98 -15.48
CA LYS A 23 -4.47 32.88 -16.45
C LYS A 23 -3.38 31.82 -16.37
N ILE A 24 -2.12 32.20 -16.09
CA ILE A 24 -1.03 31.25 -15.87
C ILE A 24 -1.32 30.42 -14.61
N GLY A 25 -1.71 31.07 -13.50
CA GLY A 25 -2.08 30.36 -12.27
C GLY A 25 -3.26 29.41 -12.45
N GLU A 26 -4.33 29.84 -13.13
CA GLU A 26 -5.48 28.99 -13.47
C GLU A 26 -5.08 27.79 -14.33
N TYR A 27 -4.21 28.01 -15.32
CA TYR A 27 -3.71 26.94 -16.18
C TYR A 27 -2.86 25.94 -15.41
N GLU A 28 -1.92 26.41 -14.58
CA GLU A 28 -1.10 25.56 -13.72
C GLU A 28 -1.96 24.73 -12.76
N GLN A 29 -2.94 25.35 -12.11
CA GLN A 29 -3.87 24.66 -11.22
C GLN A 29 -4.68 23.59 -11.97
N ALA A 30 -5.20 23.91 -13.16
CA ALA A 30 -5.94 22.97 -13.99
C ALA A 30 -5.08 21.77 -14.43
N GLN A 31 -3.80 22.00 -14.76
CA GLN A 31 -2.86 20.91 -15.09
C GLN A 31 -2.58 20.02 -13.88
N ARG A 32 -2.38 20.60 -12.70
CA ARG A 32 -2.17 19.85 -11.45
C ARG A 32 -3.39 18.99 -11.09
N GLU A 33 -4.58 19.55 -11.18
CA GLU A 33 -5.83 18.79 -10.97
C GLU A 33 -5.99 17.65 -11.97
N LYS A 34 -5.70 17.91 -13.25
CA LYS A 34 -5.77 16.91 -14.30
C LYS A 34 -4.82 15.76 -14.01
N LYS A 35 -3.55 16.06 -13.68
CA LYS A 35 -2.56 15.05 -13.30
C LYS A 35 -3.01 14.24 -12.08
N PHE A 36 -3.55 14.91 -11.05
CA PHE A 36 -4.06 14.22 -9.87
C PHE A 36 -5.18 13.23 -10.22
N LYS A 37 -6.19 13.67 -10.97
CA LYS A 37 -7.37 12.88 -11.33
C LYS A 37 -7.05 11.73 -12.31
N GLU A 38 -6.20 11.99 -13.31
CA GLU A 38 -5.93 11.04 -14.39
C GLU A 38 -4.77 10.08 -14.07
N VAL A 39 -3.88 10.44 -13.13
CA VAL A 39 -2.63 9.70 -12.90
C VAL A 39 -2.50 9.27 -11.44
N ILE A 40 -2.44 10.22 -10.50
CA ILE A 40 -2.14 9.92 -9.08
C ILE A 40 -3.27 9.10 -8.43
N LEU A 41 -4.51 9.52 -8.62
CA LEU A 41 -5.68 8.88 -8.00
C LEU A 41 -5.89 7.44 -8.51
N PRO A 42 -5.83 7.13 -9.82
CA PRO A 42 -5.91 5.76 -10.31
C PRO A 42 -4.80 4.84 -9.76
N VAL A 43 -3.57 5.35 -9.64
CA VAL A 43 -2.45 4.59 -9.03
C VAL A 43 -2.77 4.26 -7.58
N TYR A 44 -3.25 5.22 -6.79
CA TYR A 44 -3.66 4.98 -5.41
C TYR A 44 -4.83 3.98 -5.30
N GLN A 45 -5.83 4.06 -6.17
CA GLN A 45 -6.95 3.12 -6.18
C GLN A 45 -6.49 1.68 -6.47
N THR A 46 -5.52 1.54 -7.37
CA THR A 46 -4.91 0.23 -7.69
C THR A 46 -4.11 -0.28 -6.49
N PHE A 47 -3.34 0.60 -5.85
CA PHE A 47 -2.64 0.30 -4.60
C PHE A 47 -3.59 -0.16 -3.49
N ASN A 48 -4.72 0.52 -3.27
CA ASN A 48 -5.71 0.11 -2.27
C ASN A 48 -6.25 -1.30 -2.54
N THR A 49 -6.50 -1.62 -3.80
CA THR A 49 -6.95 -2.96 -4.21
C THR A 49 -5.89 -4.01 -3.87
N ILE A 50 -4.63 -3.74 -4.20
CA ILE A 50 -3.49 -4.63 -3.92
C ILE A 50 -3.31 -4.82 -2.40
N HIS A 51 -3.39 -3.74 -1.61
CA HIS A 51 -3.28 -3.80 -0.16
C HIS A 51 -4.38 -4.67 0.44
N ALA A 52 -5.64 -4.42 0.08
CA ALA A 52 -6.77 -5.21 0.56
C ALA A 52 -6.65 -6.69 0.19
N GLU A 53 -6.17 -6.99 -1.02
CA GLU A 53 -5.91 -8.35 -1.46
C GLU A 53 -4.80 -9.04 -0.65
N TYR A 54 -3.69 -8.35 -0.38
CA TYR A 54 -2.63 -8.85 0.49
C TYR A 54 -3.14 -9.22 1.87
N ILE A 55 -3.86 -8.30 2.53
CA ILE A 55 -4.41 -8.53 3.87
C ILE A 55 -5.36 -9.74 3.85
N LYS A 56 -6.25 -9.83 2.85
CA LYS A 56 -7.17 -10.96 2.68
C LYS A 56 -6.44 -12.30 2.51
N ILE A 57 -5.41 -12.34 1.67
CA ILE A 57 -4.60 -13.55 1.43
C ILE A 57 -3.89 -13.97 2.71
N ILE A 58 -3.28 -13.02 3.42
CA ILE A 58 -2.56 -13.29 4.67
C ILE A 58 -3.52 -13.80 5.75
N ASP A 59 -4.66 -13.14 5.93
CA ASP A 59 -5.68 -13.54 6.92
C ASP A 59 -6.22 -14.94 6.62
N PHE A 60 -6.46 -15.26 5.34
CA PHE A 60 -6.83 -16.62 4.93
C PHE A 60 -5.75 -17.64 5.27
N CYS A 61 -4.48 -17.33 4.99
CA CYS A 61 -3.38 -18.24 5.28
C CYS A 61 -3.24 -18.49 6.79
N ILE A 62 -3.33 -17.44 7.61
CA ILE A 62 -3.29 -17.54 9.08
C ILE A 62 -4.43 -18.43 9.58
N ALA A 63 -5.65 -18.25 9.06
CA ALA A 63 -6.82 -19.03 9.47
C ALA A 63 -6.77 -20.50 9.02
N ALA A 64 -6.13 -20.79 7.89
CA ALA A 64 -6.02 -22.13 7.33
C ALA A 64 -4.85 -22.96 7.88
N LEU A 65 -3.89 -22.33 8.58
CA LEU A 65 -2.85 -23.03 9.33
C LEU A 65 -3.48 -23.92 10.43
N PRO A 66 -2.93 -25.11 10.67
CA PRO A 66 -3.39 -25.96 11.77
C PRO A 66 -3.28 -25.23 13.11
N LEU A 67 -4.22 -25.48 14.02
CA LEU A 67 -4.16 -25.01 15.40
C LEU A 67 -3.50 -26.12 16.23
N LYS A 68 -2.46 -25.79 16.99
CA LYS A 68 -1.73 -26.79 17.78
C LYS A 68 -2.55 -27.41 18.92
N ASP A 69 -3.58 -26.74 19.44
CA ASP A 69 -4.43 -27.29 20.50
C ASP A 69 -5.81 -26.59 20.58
N GLU A 70 -6.89 -27.32 20.30
CA GLU A 70 -8.19 -27.08 20.96
C GLU A 70 -8.66 -28.39 21.59
N SER A 71 -8.01 -28.78 22.69
CA SER A 71 -8.59 -29.71 23.65
C SER A 71 -9.13 -28.91 24.86
N THR A 72 -10.47 -28.97 24.99
CA THR A 72 -11.33 -28.63 26.13
C THR A 72 -11.43 -27.15 26.59
N ILE A 73 -12.48 -26.48 26.13
CA ILE A 73 -13.12 -25.38 26.86
C ILE A 73 -14.07 -26.01 27.90
N ASP A 74 -13.77 -25.86 29.19
CA ASP A 74 -14.72 -26.15 30.27
C ASP A 74 -15.78 -25.04 30.33
N ILE A 75 -17.04 -25.41 30.13
CA ILE A 75 -18.19 -24.51 30.28
C ILE A 75 -18.66 -24.61 31.74
N PRO A 76 -18.87 -23.49 32.46
CA PRO A 76 -19.39 -23.54 33.82
C PRO A 76 -20.79 -24.19 33.83
N GLU A 77 -21.02 -25.18 34.68
CA GLU A 77 -22.33 -25.81 34.84
C GLU A 77 -23.36 -24.77 35.34
N ILE A 78 -24.45 -24.58 34.57
CA ILE A 78 -25.61 -23.81 35.01
C ILE A 78 -26.55 -24.79 35.75
N GLU A 79 -26.80 -24.52 37.03
CA GLU A 79 -27.69 -25.34 37.87
C GLU A 79 -29.08 -25.48 37.23
N GLY A 80 -29.54 -26.72 37.07
CA GLY A 80 -30.92 -27.05 36.67
C GLY A 80 -31.09 -27.68 35.28
N VAL A 81 -30.03 -27.81 34.47
CA VAL A 81 -30.12 -28.49 33.17
C VAL A 81 -29.63 -29.94 33.27
N THR A 82 -30.57 -30.88 33.29
CA THR A 82 -30.30 -32.32 33.16
C THR A 82 -29.55 -32.60 31.86
N LYS A 83 -28.39 -33.25 31.98
CA LYS A 83 -27.53 -33.72 30.88
C LYS A 83 -28.29 -34.71 29.99
N SER A 84 -28.90 -34.21 28.91
CA SER A 84 -29.15 -34.99 27.70
C SER A 84 -28.22 -34.43 26.63
N ASP A 85 -27.36 -35.30 26.08
CA ASP A 85 -26.18 -35.03 25.27
C ASP A 85 -26.09 -33.62 24.64
N PRO A 86 -25.01 -32.86 24.93
CA PRO A 86 -24.71 -31.69 24.16
C PRO A 86 -24.42 -32.15 22.71
N GLN A 87 -25.33 -31.84 21.79
CA GLN A 87 -25.00 -31.76 20.37
C GLN A 87 -24.00 -30.60 20.18
N LYS A 88 -22.76 -30.86 20.56
CA LYS A 88 -21.61 -30.17 20.02
C LYS A 88 -21.48 -30.68 18.60
N ILE A 89 -21.83 -29.82 17.64
CA ILE A 89 -21.44 -30.02 16.25
C ILE A 89 -19.90 -29.89 16.23
N TYR A 90 -19.22 -31.01 16.45
CA TYR A 90 -17.79 -31.17 16.25
C TYR A 90 -17.55 -31.51 14.78
N PHE A 91 -17.09 -30.54 14.00
CA PHE A 91 -16.24 -30.79 12.82
C PHE A 91 -14.82 -30.39 13.28
N MET A 92 -13.75 -31.18 13.25
CA MET A 92 -13.39 -32.44 12.56
C MET A 92 -12.41 -33.19 13.51
N SER A 93 -12.66 -34.45 13.88
CA SER A 93 -12.07 -35.69 13.32
C SER A 93 -10.56 -35.65 13.00
N ASP A 94 -9.77 -36.40 13.76
CA ASP A 94 -8.52 -37.07 13.37
C ASP A 94 -7.57 -36.31 12.43
N ASN A 95 -6.93 -35.23 12.90
CA ASN A 95 -5.76 -34.67 12.24
C ASN A 95 -4.58 -35.65 12.39
N THR A 96 -4.47 -36.61 11.47
CA THR A 96 -3.23 -37.37 11.29
C THR A 96 -2.07 -36.41 10.97
N ILE A 97 -0.84 -36.78 11.30
CA ILE A 97 0.38 -36.01 10.91
C ILE A 97 0.38 -35.70 9.40
N ASP A 98 -0.27 -36.55 8.59
CA ASP A 98 -0.47 -36.38 7.16
C ASP A 98 -1.38 -35.18 6.80
N ASP A 99 -2.48 -34.94 7.53
CA ASP A 99 -3.35 -33.76 7.29
C ASP A 99 -2.67 -32.46 7.71
N TYR A 100 -1.92 -32.48 8.82
CA TYR A 100 -1.12 -31.35 9.28
C TYR A 100 -0.11 -30.90 8.21
N ASN A 101 0.69 -31.83 7.70
CA ASN A 101 1.70 -31.53 6.68
C ASN A 101 1.05 -31.10 5.35
N LYS A 102 -0.09 -31.70 4.96
CA LYS A 102 -0.85 -31.27 3.77
C LYS A 102 -1.32 -29.83 3.86
N ARG A 103 -1.78 -29.37 5.02
CA ARG A 103 -2.19 -27.97 5.22
C ARG A 103 -1.02 -27.00 5.08
N ILE A 104 0.14 -27.32 5.67
CA ILE A 104 1.35 -26.49 5.51
C ILE A 104 1.77 -26.40 4.05
N ILE A 105 1.79 -27.53 3.32
CA ILE A 105 2.10 -27.56 1.89
C ILE A 105 1.09 -26.73 1.09
N PHE A 106 -0.21 -26.89 1.38
CA PHE A 106 -1.28 -26.13 0.75
C PHE A 106 -1.09 -24.61 0.90
N ILE A 107 -0.74 -24.14 2.11
CA ILE A 107 -0.49 -22.71 2.36
C ILE A 107 0.67 -22.20 1.51
N LYS A 108 1.77 -22.94 1.44
CA LYS A 108 2.94 -22.57 0.63
C LYS A 108 2.58 -22.49 -0.86
N ASP A 109 1.88 -23.50 -1.36
CA ASP A 109 1.43 -23.54 -2.76
C ASP A 109 0.43 -22.42 -3.07
N PHE A 110 -0.45 -22.10 -2.12
CA PHE A 110 -1.42 -21.02 -2.26
C PHE A 110 -0.73 -19.66 -2.35
N ILE A 111 0.24 -19.38 -1.48
CA ILE A 111 1.05 -18.15 -1.51
C ILE A 111 1.77 -18.02 -2.85
N GLU A 112 2.38 -19.09 -3.35
CA GLU A 112 3.06 -19.10 -4.65
C GLU A 112 2.10 -18.80 -5.81
N LYS A 113 0.93 -19.45 -5.82
CA LYS A 113 -0.11 -19.23 -6.85
C LYS A 113 -0.61 -17.80 -6.86
N GLU A 114 -0.97 -17.26 -5.69
CA GLU A 114 -1.48 -15.90 -5.57
C GLU A 114 -0.42 -14.85 -5.90
N ARG A 115 0.86 -15.12 -5.59
CA ARG A 115 1.98 -14.30 -6.07
C ARG A 115 2.01 -14.27 -7.59
N ASN A 116 2.06 -15.42 -8.25
CA ASN A 116 2.18 -15.50 -9.72
C ASN A 116 1.00 -14.88 -10.45
N LYS A 117 -0.22 -14.99 -9.89
CA LYS A 117 -1.42 -14.37 -10.45
C LYS A 117 -1.38 -12.84 -10.40
N ASN A 118 -0.83 -12.27 -9.33
CA ASN A 118 -0.88 -10.84 -9.05
C ASN A 118 0.44 -10.10 -9.31
N ASP A 119 1.48 -10.80 -9.73
CA ASP A 119 2.81 -10.23 -9.99
C ASP A 119 2.75 -9.14 -11.07
N TYR A 120 1.95 -9.34 -12.12
CA TYR A 120 1.77 -8.37 -13.20
C TYR A 120 1.24 -7.02 -12.69
N ASN A 121 0.15 -7.02 -11.92
CA ASN A 121 -0.45 -5.79 -11.38
C ASN A 121 0.51 -5.03 -10.46
N ARG A 122 1.32 -5.78 -9.69
CA ARG A 122 2.33 -5.21 -8.77
C ARG A 122 3.48 -4.57 -9.53
N ILE A 123 3.97 -5.24 -10.57
CA ILE A 123 4.98 -4.70 -11.48
C ILE A 123 4.43 -3.45 -12.17
N GLU A 124 3.21 -3.50 -12.70
CA GLU A 124 2.59 -2.38 -13.41
C GLU A 124 2.45 -1.14 -12.53
N VAL A 125 1.95 -1.26 -11.29
CA VAL A 125 1.83 -0.14 -10.36
C VAL A 125 3.21 0.47 -10.05
N ARG A 126 4.23 -0.36 -9.87
CA ARG A 126 5.60 0.12 -9.66
C ARG A 126 6.14 0.84 -10.89
N SER A 127 6.06 0.24 -12.08
CA SER A 127 6.55 0.85 -13.32
C SER A 127 5.84 2.17 -13.62
N LYS A 128 4.51 2.25 -13.39
CA LYS A 128 3.76 3.51 -13.50
C LYS A 128 4.24 4.53 -12.47
N SER A 129 4.36 4.15 -11.21
CA SER A 129 4.81 5.06 -10.14
C SER A 129 6.20 5.63 -10.43
N ALA A 130 7.09 4.84 -11.02
CA ALA A 130 8.42 5.26 -11.44
C ALA A 130 8.40 6.26 -12.59
N ALA A 131 7.64 5.95 -13.63
CA ALA A 131 7.48 6.85 -14.77
C ALA A 131 6.92 8.21 -14.32
N ILE A 132 5.99 8.20 -13.36
CA ILE A 132 5.45 9.43 -12.77
C ILE A 132 6.50 10.15 -11.92
N LEU A 133 7.33 9.43 -11.16
CA LEU A 133 8.35 10.02 -10.30
C LEU A 133 9.37 10.85 -11.08
N LEU A 134 9.72 10.41 -12.30
CA LEU A 134 10.62 11.14 -13.21
C LEU A 134 10.06 12.48 -13.70
N THR A 135 8.74 12.67 -13.65
CA THR A 135 8.02 13.85 -14.14
C THR A 135 7.25 14.57 -13.03
N ALA A 136 7.50 14.20 -11.77
CA ALA A 136 6.90 14.84 -10.62
C ALA A 136 7.69 16.09 -10.26
N ASP A 137 7.10 17.26 -10.44
CA ASP A 137 7.73 18.55 -10.08
C ASP A 137 7.41 18.96 -8.64
N ASN A 138 6.30 18.45 -8.09
CA ASN A 138 5.85 18.73 -6.74
C ASN A 138 6.46 17.75 -5.73
N LEU A 139 7.01 18.28 -4.63
CA LEU A 139 7.57 17.47 -3.54
C LEU A 139 6.54 16.49 -2.95
N LEU A 140 5.28 16.90 -2.75
CA LEU A 140 4.21 16.04 -2.24
C LEU A 140 3.92 14.85 -3.14
N GLU A 141 3.96 15.05 -4.47
CA GLU A 141 3.83 13.95 -5.44
C GLU A 141 5.00 12.98 -5.33
N LYS A 142 6.24 13.50 -5.22
CA LYS A 142 7.42 12.66 -4.99
C LYS A 142 7.29 11.87 -3.68
N ARG A 143 6.83 12.51 -2.60
CA ARG A 143 6.61 11.86 -1.30
C ARG A 143 5.62 10.71 -1.40
N PHE A 144 4.49 10.92 -2.08
CA PHE A 144 3.48 9.90 -2.32
C PHE A 144 4.05 8.71 -3.10
N LEU A 145 4.76 8.98 -4.20
CA LEU A 145 5.33 7.94 -5.06
C LEU A 145 6.42 7.14 -4.34
N VAL A 146 7.30 7.79 -3.58
CA VAL A 146 8.32 7.12 -2.77
C VAL A 146 7.68 6.29 -1.66
N SER A 147 6.63 6.78 -1.02
CA SER A 147 5.89 6.01 -0.01
C SER A 147 5.25 4.75 -0.61
N LEU A 148 4.68 4.86 -1.83
CA LEU A 148 4.20 3.71 -2.59
C LEU A 148 5.31 2.71 -2.90
N PHE A 149 6.47 3.20 -3.35
CA PHE A 149 7.62 2.33 -3.58
C PHE A 149 8.01 1.61 -2.31
N ASN A 150 8.20 2.34 -1.21
CA ASN A 150 8.66 1.79 0.06
C ASN A 150 7.70 0.72 0.61
N TYR A 151 6.40 0.87 0.41
CA TYR A 151 5.42 -0.18 0.74
C TYR A 151 5.73 -1.52 0.04
N PHE A 152 6.23 -1.47 -1.20
CA PHE A 152 6.60 -2.65 -1.98
C PHE A 152 8.06 -3.07 -1.81
N LEU A 153 8.88 -2.30 -1.09
CA LEU A 153 10.25 -2.67 -0.78
C LEU A 153 10.30 -3.58 0.44
N ASP A 154 11.39 -4.35 0.51
CA ASP A 154 11.63 -5.33 1.56
C ASP A 154 11.41 -4.76 2.97
N PHE A 155 11.07 -5.64 3.91
CA PHE A 155 10.67 -5.38 5.28
C PHE A 155 11.77 -4.72 6.17
N THR A 156 12.84 -4.18 5.59
CA THR A 156 14.03 -3.79 6.36
C THR A 156 14.09 -2.31 6.74
N THR A 157 13.40 -1.40 6.04
CA THR A 157 13.58 0.04 6.29
C THR A 157 12.36 0.70 6.93
N PRO A 158 12.47 1.22 8.17
CA PRO A 158 11.37 1.90 8.86
C PRO A 158 10.96 3.22 8.19
N MET A 159 9.88 3.82 8.68
CA MET A 159 9.25 5.07 8.22
C MET A 159 10.26 6.08 7.65
N LEU A 160 9.97 6.59 6.45
CA LEU A 160 10.75 7.66 5.84
C LEU A 160 10.59 8.93 6.66
N ASP A 161 11.66 9.40 7.28
CA ASP A 161 11.70 10.77 7.79
C ASP A 161 11.87 11.77 6.63
N ASP A 162 11.58 13.03 6.91
CA ASP A 162 11.62 14.10 5.90
C ASP A 162 13.02 14.35 5.32
N ASN A 163 14.09 14.03 6.07
CA ASN A 163 15.48 14.24 5.64
C ASN A 163 16.01 13.08 4.79
N ASP A 164 15.53 11.87 5.07
CA ASP A 164 15.85 10.65 4.35
C ASP A 164 15.10 10.56 3.02
N LEU A 165 13.97 11.26 2.89
CA LEU A 165 13.13 11.20 1.71
C LEU A 165 13.83 11.71 0.45
N ASP A 166 14.60 12.80 0.53
CA ASP A 166 15.38 13.31 -0.61
C ASP A 166 16.52 12.35 -0.98
N SER A 167 17.17 11.73 0.01
CA SER A 167 18.16 10.67 -0.22
C SER A 167 17.52 9.45 -0.89
N TRP A 168 16.29 9.10 -0.52
CA TRP A 168 15.53 8.01 -1.12
C TRP A 168 15.08 8.31 -2.55
N ILE A 169 14.66 9.54 -2.83
CA ILE A 169 14.36 10.00 -4.19
C ILE A 169 15.61 9.85 -5.06
N SER A 170 16.76 10.36 -4.60
CA SER A 170 18.03 10.20 -5.33
C SER A 170 18.41 8.72 -5.48
N LYS A 171 18.33 7.89 -4.44
CA LYS A 171 18.63 6.44 -4.54
C LYS A 171 17.72 5.69 -5.51
N LEU A 172 16.43 6.03 -5.56
CA LEU A 172 15.46 5.43 -6.47
C LEU A 172 15.71 5.84 -7.92
N LEU A 173 16.13 7.09 -8.15
CA LEU A 173 16.33 7.67 -9.48
C LEU A 173 17.74 7.47 -10.06
N GLU A 174 18.78 7.48 -9.23
CA GLU A 174 20.18 7.59 -9.64
C GLU A 174 20.97 6.27 -9.47
N ASP A 175 20.79 5.54 -8.37
CA ASP A 175 21.69 4.43 -8.01
C ASP A 175 21.22 3.04 -8.45
N ASN A 176 19.91 2.75 -8.39
CA ASN A 176 19.43 1.37 -8.49
C ASN A 176 18.56 1.05 -9.71
N GLY A 177 17.92 2.04 -10.32
CA GLY A 177 16.90 1.76 -11.34
C GLY A 177 15.69 1.05 -10.74
N VAL A 178 14.50 1.46 -11.17
CA VAL A 178 13.20 1.01 -10.65
C VAL A 178 13.04 -0.52 -10.73
N ASP A 179 13.73 -1.14 -11.69
CA ASP A 179 13.62 -2.56 -12.01
C ASP A 179 14.41 -3.48 -11.06
N LYS A 180 15.38 -2.97 -10.27
CA LYS A 180 16.18 -3.82 -9.37
C LYS A 180 15.46 -4.24 -8.09
N TYR A 181 14.41 -3.54 -7.69
CA TYR A 181 13.69 -3.84 -6.46
C TYR A 181 12.71 -5.00 -6.65
N THR A 182 13.18 -6.21 -6.89
CA THR A 182 12.32 -7.38 -7.22
C THR A 182 11.66 -8.01 -5.98
N HIS A 183 12.11 -7.66 -4.77
CA HIS A 183 11.63 -8.25 -3.51
C HIS A 183 10.36 -7.58 -3.01
N THR A 184 9.22 -7.97 -3.58
CA THR A 184 7.90 -7.58 -3.08
C THR A 184 7.59 -8.23 -1.73
N PRO A 185 6.64 -7.70 -0.93
CA PRO A 185 6.22 -8.33 0.32
C PRO A 185 5.83 -9.81 0.15
N SER A 186 5.13 -10.16 -0.95
CA SER A 186 4.85 -11.58 -1.26
C SER A 186 6.08 -12.43 -1.51
N TYR A 187 7.11 -11.88 -2.17
CA TYR A 187 8.34 -12.62 -2.43
C TYR A 187 9.03 -12.93 -1.11
N VAL A 188 9.13 -11.94 -0.22
CA VAL A 188 9.78 -12.12 1.07
C VAL A 188 9.02 -13.11 1.94
N ILE A 189 7.68 -13.00 2.03
CA ILE A 189 6.84 -13.97 2.74
C ILE A 189 7.10 -15.40 2.20
N ARG A 190 7.12 -15.58 0.88
CA ARG A 190 7.34 -16.88 0.24
C ARG A 190 8.73 -17.45 0.58
N GLU A 191 9.79 -16.66 0.43
CA GLU A 191 11.16 -17.09 0.75
C GLU A 191 11.32 -17.41 2.23
N THR A 192 10.73 -16.61 3.13
CA THR A 192 10.82 -16.82 4.58
C THR A 192 10.03 -18.05 5.04
N ILE A 193 8.85 -18.31 4.46
CA ILE A 193 7.99 -19.45 4.84
C ILE A 193 8.46 -20.77 4.19
N SER A 194 9.05 -20.71 2.99
CA SER A 194 9.50 -21.89 2.24
C SER A 194 10.30 -22.92 3.08
N PRO A 195 11.32 -22.52 3.88
CA PRO A 195 12.08 -23.47 4.69
C PRO A 195 11.36 -23.91 5.99
N LEU A 196 10.28 -23.24 6.39
CA LEU A 196 9.63 -23.49 7.69
C LEU A 196 8.69 -24.69 7.61
N THR A 197 8.72 -25.55 8.63
CA THR A 197 7.82 -26.71 8.76
C THR A 197 6.88 -26.60 9.96
N ASP A 198 7.07 -25.58 10.79
CA ASP A 198 6.30 -25.35 12.01
C ASP A 198 5.23 -24.28 11.75
N ASP A 199 3.97 -24.61 12.06
CA ASP A 199 2.83 -23.73 11.79
C ASP A 199 2.88 -22.43 12.60
N GLU A 200 3.39 -22.44 13.83
CA GLU A 200 3.50 -21.24 14.66
C GLU A 200 4.57 -20.28 14.12
N GLN A 201 5.68 -20.81 13.62
CA GLN A 201 6.68 -20.00 12.92
C GLN A 201 6.10 -19.36 11.65
N ILE A 202 5.34 -20.13 10.86
CA ILE A 202 4.68 -19.61 9.66
C ILE A 202 3.65 -18.53 10.04
N ARG A 203 2.85 -18.78 11.09
CA ARG A 203 1.87 -17.84 11.64
C ARG A 203 2.53 -16.52 12.06
N THR A 204 3.67 -16.61 12.74
CA THR A 204 4.45 -15.44 13.17
C THR A 204 4.89 -14.61 11.96
N VAL A 205 5.48 -15.24 10.94
CA VAL A 205 5.91 -14.54 9.71
C VAL A 205 4.73 -13.84 9.01
N LEU A 206 3.59 -14.52 8.91
CA LEU A 206 2.39 -13.95 8.30
C LEU A 206 1.81 -12.78 9.13
N GLN A 207 1.79 -12.89 10.46
CA GLN A 207 1.33 -11.83 11.35
C GLN A 207 2.25 -10.60 11.30
N GLU A 208 3.57 -10.80 11.29
CA GLU A 208 4.53 -9.71 11.13
C GLU A 208 4.37 -9.01 9.78
N ALA A 209 4.22 -9.78 8.70
CA ALA A 209 3.96 -9.22 7.38
C ALA A 209 2.67 -8.39 7.38
N ARG A 210 1.58 -8.93 7.95
CA ARG A 210 0.30 -8.22 8.09
C ARG A 210 0.45 -6.90 8.85
N SER A 211 1.12 -6.93 10.00
CA SER A 211 1.34 -5.73 10.82
C SER A 211 2.08 -4.66 10.01
N ARG A 212 3.18 -5.04 9.36
CA ARG A 212 3.99 -4.12 8.55
C ARG A 212 3.17 -3.49 7.43
N LEU A 213 2.40 -4.27 6.67
CA LEU A 213 1.55 -3.72 5.61
C LEU A 213 0.54 -2.68 6.16
N ASN A 214 0.01 -2.91 7.36
CA ASN A 214 -0.89 -1.97 8.04
C ASN A 214 -0.16 -0.75 8.62
N ASP A 215 1.14 -0.83 8.91
CA ASP A 215 1.94 0.31 9.39
C ASP A 215 2.35 1.25 8.24
N TYR A 216 2.60 0.71 7.03
CA TYR A 216 2.95 1.51 5.85
C TYR A 216 1.74 2.08 5.12
N TYR A 217 0.61 1.37 5.10
CA TYR A 217 -0.60 1.81 4.40
C TYR A 217 -1.08 3.24 4.77
N PRO A 218 -1.11 3.64 6.06
CA PRO A 218 -1.48 4.99 6.47
C PRO A 218 -0.58 6.08 5.90
N GLN A 219 0.70 5.80 5.65
CA GLN A 219 1.65 6.79 5.11
C GLN A 219 1.30 7.14 3.67
N VAL A 220 1.06 6.12 2.84
CA VAL A 220 0.64 6.30 1.45
C VAL A 220 -0.67 7.10 1.40
N SER A 221 -1.63 6.74 2.27
CA SER A 221 -2.91 7.42 2.36
C SER A 221 -2.77 8.88 2.82
N PHE A 222 -1.92 9.14 3.82
CA PHE A 222 -1.63 10.48 4.32
C PHE A 222 -1.02 11.36 3.22
N CYS A 223 -0.04 10.86 2.47
CA CYS A 223 0.57 11.60 1.35
C CYS A 223 -0.45 11.97 0.27
N LEU A 224 -1.37 11.05 -0.07
CA LEU A 224 -2.44 11.36 -1.01
C LEU A 224 -3.36 12.47 -0.47
N THR A 225 -3.79 12.37 0.80
CA THR A 225 -4.64 13.39 1.43
C THR A 225 -3.95 14.76 1.45
N LYS A 226 -2.63 14.80 1.64
CA LYS A 226 -1.85 16.05 1.55
C LYS A 226 -1.87 16.63 0.15
N ILE A 227 -1.69 15.83 -0.90
CA ILE A 227 -1.80 16.30 -2.29
C ILE A 227 -3.22 16.85 -2.54
N GLN A 228 -4.25 16.13 -2.11
CA GLN A 228 -5.64 16.56 -2.31
C GLN A 228 -5.96 17.86 -1.57
N THR A 229 -5.48 18.00 -0.34
CA THR A 229 -5.68 19.23 0.47
C THR A 229 -4.95 20.41 -0.14
N ASP A 230 -3.73 20.21 -0.64
CA ASP A 230 -2.95 21.25 -1.32
C ASP A 230 -3.65 21.74 -2.60
N LEU A 231 -4.24 20.83 -3.39
CA LEU A 231 -5.04 21.20 -4.55
C LEU A 231 -6.27 22.05 -4.17
N LEU A 232 -6.91 21.76 -3.04
CA LEU A 232 -8.08 22.50 -2.57
C LEU A 232 -7.75 23.86 -1.95
N ASN A 233 -6.56 24.02 -1.36
CA ASN A 233 -6.13 25.28 -0.72
C ASN A 233 -5.57 26.31 -1.73
N VAL A 234 -5.25 25.86 -2.95
CA VAL A 234 -4.78 26.72 -4.05
C VAL A 234 -5.94 27.18 -4.97
N ALA A 235 -7.14 26.61 -4.79
CA ALA A 235 -8.38 26.98 -5.48
C ALA A 235 -9.14 28.10 -4.74
#